data_AF-A0A7Y5T594-F1
#
_entry.id   AF-A0A7Y5T594-F1
#
_cell.length_a   1.000
_cell.length_b   1.000
_cell.length_c   1.000
_cell.angle_alpha   90.00
_cell.angle_beta   90.00
_cell.angle_gamma   90.00
#
_symmetry.space_group_name_H-M   'P 1'
#
loop_
_entity.id
_entity.type
_entity.pdbx_description
1 polymer ?
#
loop_
_entity_poly.entity_id
_entity_poly.type
_entity_poly.pdbx_seq_one_letter_code
_entity_poly.pdbx_strand_id
1 'polypeptide(L)'
;MVEQVFIVVGVAGLLFVVASCATAVVVVRGVRRRYLAARARFLAVRGWPRDREDLLRVSGPVASASIGSPGWWAAQNRRHRMWRAVTSAEHAVGVARRAGVPVGDLPSLAGRLHTAASGVDAVLRAGGRQGSLGDQDRVDCDRIVAAASDLRSAALSSLRS
;
A
#
# COMPACT_ATOMS: atom_id res chain seq x y z
N MET A 1 37.84 5.33 29.86
CA MET A 1 38.14 5.48 28.41
C MET A 1 37.46 4.42 27.56
N VAL A 2 37.43 3.14 27.97
CA VAL A 2 36.82 2.06 27.15
C VAL A 2 35.31 2.24 26.91
N GLU A 3 34.55 2.73 27.89
CA GLU A 3 33.10 3.01 27.72
C GLU A 3 32.80 4.11 26.69
N GLN A 4 33.61 5.17 26.63
CA GLN A 4 33.44 6.23 25.63
C GLN A 4 33.67 5.70 24.20
N VAL A 5 34.58 4.75 24.02
CA VAL A 5 34.84 4.12 22.72
C VAL A 5 33.63 3.32 22.26
N PHE A 6 32.99 2.55 23.14
CA PHE A 6 31.79 1.77 22.79
C PHE A 6 30.59 2.66 22.40
N ILE A 7 30.38 3.78 23.11
CA ILE A 7 29.31 4.71 22.80
C ILE A 7 29.53 5.35 21.42
N VAL A 8 30.75 5.80 21.13
CA VAL A 8 31.07 6.42 19.83
C VAL A 8 30.91 5.41 18.69
N VAL A 9 31.37 4.16 18.87
CA VAL A 9 31.22 3.11 17.86
C VAL A 9 29.74 2.75 17.65
N GLY A 10 28.94 2.66 18.72
CA GLY A 10 27.51 2.39 18.63
C GLY A 10 26.72 3.48 17.91
N VAL A 11 27.00 4.75 18.23
CA VAL A 11 26.35 5.90 17.58
C VAL A 11 26.76 6.01 16.11
N ALA A 12 28.04 5.82 15.80
CA ALA A 12 28.52 5.81 14.42
C ALA A 12 27.88 4.68 13.59
N GLY A 13 27.77 3.47 14.16
CA GLY A 13 27.10 2.34 13.53
C GLY A 13 25.62 2.60 13.26
N LEU A 14 24.89 3.15 14.24
CA LEU A 14 23.48 3.50 14.09
C LEU A 14 23.27 4.54 12.98
N LEU A 15 24.08 5.61 12.96
CA LEU A 15 24.02 6.64 11.93
C LEU A 15 24.30 6.08 10.54
N PHE A 16 25.25 5.14 10.43
CA PHE A 16 25.57 4.47 9.17
C PHE A 16 24.38 3.65 8.64
N VAL A 17 23.69 2.90 9.51
CA VAL A 17 22.48 2.13 9.14
C VAL A 17 21.35 3.06 8.69
N VAL A 18 21.12 4.15 9.42
CA VAL A 18 20.07 5.14 9.05
C VAL A 18 20.37 5.81 7.71
N ALA A 19 21.63 6.21 7.47
CA ALA A 19 22.06 6.82 6.21
C ALA A 19 21.98 5.83 5.03
N SER A 20 22.35 4.57 5.27
CA SER A 20 22.22 3.46 4.32
C SER A 20 20.75 3.23 3.91
N CYS A 21 19.84 3.17 4.88
CA CYS A 21 18.42 3.03 4.59
C CYS A 21 17.86 4.23 3.82
N ALA A 22 18.26 5.45 4.17
CA ALA A 22 17.82 6.66 3.48
C ALA A 22 18.28 6.68 2.01
N THR A 23 19.55 6.36 1.76
CA THR A 23 20.12 6.31 0.40
C THR A 23 19.47 5.21 -0.43
N ALA A 24 19.25 4.02 0.12
CA ALA A 24 18.53 2.93 -0.55
C ALA A 24 17.11 3.35 -1.00
N VAL A 25 16.36 4.04 -0.12
CA VAL A 25 15.00 4.52 -0.43
C VAL A 25 15.02 5.57 -1.55
N VAL A 26 15.99 6.48 -1.54
CA VAL A 26 16.12 7.51 -2.58
C VAL A 26 16.50 6.90 -3.93
N VAL A 27 17.45 5.95 -3.95
CA VAL A 27 17.85 5.25 -5.18
C VAL A 27 16.68 4.47 -5.76
N VAL A 28 15.96 3.69 -4.95
CA VAL A 28 14.78 2.94 -5.40
C VAL A 28 13.70 3.88 -5.95
N ARG A 29 13.45 5.01 -5.29
CA ARG A 29 12.49 6.02 -5.79
C ARG A 29 12.96 6.70 -7.08
N GLY A 30 14.25 6.99 -7.21
CA GLY A 30 14.85 7.60 -8.41
C GLY A 30 14.80 6.66 -9.61
N VAL A 31 15.19 5.40 -9.41
CA VAL A 31 15.14 4.35 -10.45
C VAL A 31 13.70 4.10 -10.88
N ARG A 32 12.76 4.02 -9.94
CA ARG A 32 11.34 3.79 -10.26
C ARG A 32 10.73 4.96 -11.04
N ARG A 33 11.11 6.20 -10.73
CA ARG A 33 10.70 7.40 -11.50
C ARG A 33 11.30 7.39 -12.92
N ARG A 34 12.59 7.07 -13.06
CA ARG A 34 13.24 6.97 -14.38
C ARG A 34 12.70 5.82 -15.22
N TYR A 35 12.36 4.70 -14.60
CA TYR A 35 11.77 3.54 -15.28
C TYR A 35 10.38 3.85 -15.84
N LEU A 36 9.54 4.57 -15.08
CA LEU A 36 8.22 5.02 -15.55
C LEU A 36 8.31 6.05 -16.68
N ALA A 37 9.26 6.99 -16.60
CA ALA A 37 9.50 7.97 -17.66
C ALA A 37 10.05 7.32 -18.95
N ALA A 38 10.93 6.32 -18.82
CA ALA A 38 11.46 5.55 -19.94
C ALA A 38 10.36 4.68 -20.59
N ARG A 39 9.48 4.07 -19.79
CA ARG A 39 8.36 3.26 -20.29
C ARG A 39 7.33 4.09 -21.07
N ALA A 40 7.04 5.32 -20.64
CA ALA A 40 6.18 6.24 -21.39
C ALA A 40 6.77 6.62 -22.76
N ARG A 41 8.09 6.83 -22.83
CA ARG A 41 8.80 7.10 -24.10
C ARG A 41 8.84 5.87 -25.01
N PHE A 42 9.04 4.67 -24.45
CA PHE A 42 9.00 3.43 -25.22
C PHE A 42 7.62 3.11 -25.80
N LEU A 43 6.54 3.43 -25.08
CA LEU A 43 5.17 3.26 -25.58
C LEU A 43 4.79 4.31 -26.64
N ALA A 44 5.34 5.53 -26.56
CA ALA A 44 5.15 6.57 -27.58
C ALA A 44 5.85 6.25 -28.92
N VAL A 45 6.84 5.37 -28.93
CA VAL A 45 7.61 4.99 -30.13
C VAL A 45 6.99 3.79 -30.88
N ARG A 46 6.04 3.05 -30.30
CA ARG A 46 5.60 1.72 -30.82
C ARG A 46 4.16 1.62 -31.38
N GLY A 47 3.49 2.71 -31.76
CA GLY A 47 2.24 2.59 -32.55
C GLY A 47 1.49 3.91 -32.63
N TRP A 48 1.52 4.58 -33.79
CA TRP A 48 0.60 4.45 -34.94
C TRP A 48 -0.69 5.27 -34.79
N PRO A 49 -1.11 5.96 -35.87
CA PRO A 49 -2.05 7.07 -35.83
C PRO A 49 -3.48 6.56 -35.88
N ARG A 50 -4.31 6.89 -34.89
CA ARG A 50 -5.77 6.86 -35.05
C ARG A 50 -6.44 7.83 -34.08
N ASP A 51 -7.22 8.70 -34.70
CA ASP A 51 -8.32 9.49 -34.14
C ASP A 51 -7.96 10.58 -33.15
N ARG A 52 -7.55 11.70 -33.74
CA ARG A 52 -7.21 12.99 -33.12
C ARG A 52 -8.46 13.86 -32.84
N GLU A 53 -9.68 13.34 -32.98
CA GLU A 53 -10.91 14.15 -32.95
C GLU A 53 -11.75 13.98 -31.67
N ASP A 54 -11.55 12.93 -30.86
CA ASP A 54 -12.30 12.74 -29.60
C ASP A 54 -11.63 13.37 -28.36
N LEU A 55 -10.39 13.88 -28.51
CA LEU A 55 -9.60 14.38 -27.38
C LEU A 55 -9.90 15.83 -26.97
N LEU A 56 -10.77 16.54 -27.69
CA LEU A 56 -11.16 17.92 -27.34
C LEU A 56 -12.32 18.00 -26.34
N ARG A 57 -12.95 16.88 -25.96
CA ARG A 57 -14.12 16.88 -25.05
C ARG A 57 -13.86 16.37 -23.63
N VAL A 58 -12.67 15.87 -23.32
CA VAL A 58 -12.34 15.31 -21.99
C VAL A 58 -11.04 15.88 -21.44
N SER A 59 -10.80 17.17 -21.65
CA SER A 59 -9.85 17.94 -20.82
C SER A 59 -10.65 18.85 -19.89
N GLY A 60 -11.46 18.24 -19.03
CA GLY A 60 -11.93 18.89 -17.82
C GLY A 60 -10.72 19.18 -16.93
N PRO A 61 -10.69 20.31 -16.21
CA PRO A 61 -9.57 20.66 -15.36
C PRO A 61 -9.35 19.53 -14.36
N VAL A 62 -8.19 18.89 -14.42
CA VAL A 62 -7.72 17.95 -13.40
C VAL A 62 -7.51 18.78 -12.14
N ALA A 63 -8.60 19.01 -11.42
CA ALA A 63 -8.55 19.52 -10.06
C ALA A 63 -7.80 18.45 -9.27
N SER A 64 -6.50 18.68 -9.09
CA SER A 64 -5.72 18.00 -8.07
C SER A 64 -6.56 18.08 -6.81
N ALA A 65 -7.11 16.95 -6.36
CA ALA A 65 -8.03 16.93 -5.24
C ALA A 65 -7.32 17.62 -4.07
N SER A 66 -7.80 18.81 -3.72
CA SER A 66 -7.22 19.60 -2.65
C SER A 66 -7.32 18.77 -1.38
N ILE A 67 -6.22 18.75 -0.62
CA ILE A 67 -6.20 18.18 0.72
C ILE A 67 -7.36 18.83 1.48
N GLY A 68 -8.29 18.02 1.98
CA GLY A 68 -9.50 18.49 2.68
C GLY A 68 -10.79 18.52 1.85
N SER A 69 -10.76 18.19 0.55
CA SER A 69 -11.98 18.01 -0.24
C SER A 69 -12.83 16.82 0.27
N PRO A 70 -14.17 16.81 0.09
CA PRO A 70 -15.01 15.69 0.50
C PRO A 70 -14.58 14.34 -0.10
N GLY A 71 -14.11 14.34 -1.35
CA GLY A 71 -13.56 13.14 -2.01
C GLY A 71 -12.27 12.63 -1.37
N TRP A 72 -11.40 13.54 -0.90
CA TRP A 72 -10.18 13.19 -0.17
C TRP A 72 -10.52 12.51 1.16
N TRP A 73 -11.48 13.05 1.91
CA TRP A 73 -11.95 12.46 3.17
C TRP A 73 -12.59 11.09 2.97
N ALA A 74 -13.42 10.93 1.93
CA ALA A 74 -14.04 9.64 1.62
C ALA A 74 -12.99 8.56 1.29
N ALA A 75 -11.97 8.90 0.50
CA ALA A 75 -10.88 7.99 0.17
C ALA A 75 -10.04 7.63 1.42
N GLN A 76 -9.72 8.62 2.24
CA GLN A 76 -8.95 8.42 3.47
C GLN A 76 -9.72 7.57 4.50
N ASN A 77 -11.03 7.78 4.64
CA ASN A 77 -11.87 6.99 5.54
C ASN A 77 -11.95 5.52 5.08
N ARG A 78 -12.11 5.27 3.77
CA ARG A 78 -12.08 3.90 3.21
C ARG A 78 -10.74 3.22 3.47
N ARG A 79 -9.64 3.93 3.21
CA ARG A 79 -8.28 3.47 3.48
C ARG A 79 -8.09 3.10 4.95
N HIS A 80 -8.56 3.95 5.87
CA HIS A 80 -8.52 3.67 7.30
C HIS A 80 -9.34 2.43 7.69
N ARG A 81 -10.57 2.31 7.16
CA ARG A 81 -11.44 1.14 7.40
C ARG A 81 -10.80 -0.15 6.91
N MET A 82 -10.22 -0.14 5.71
CA MET A 82 -9.51 -1.28 5.12
C MET A 82 -8.37 -1.73 6.02
N TRP A 83 -7.46 -0.82 6.40
CA TRP A 83 -6.33 -1.15 7.26
C TRP A 83 -6.74 -1.63 8.64
N ARG A 84 -7.79 -1.03 9.23
CA ARG A 84 -8.33 -1.50 10.51
C ARG A 84 -8.84 -2.94 10.42
N ALA A 85 -9.50 -3.31 9.33
CA ALA A 85 -9.98 -4.68 9.11
C ALA A 85 -8.80 -5.67 8.95
N VAL A 86 -7.81 -5.34 8.12
CA VAL A 86 -6.62 -6.16 7.87
C VAL A 86 -5.83 -6.39 9.16
N THR A 87 -5.50 -5.33 9.90
CA THR A 87 -4.77 -5.44 11.18
C THR A 87 -5.58 -6.23 12.22
N SER A 88 -6.91 -6.08 12.26
CA SER A 88 -7.75 -6.89 13.14
C SER A 88 -7.71 -8.38 12.79
N ALA A 89 -7.63 -8.72 11.50
CA ALA A 89 -7.55 -10.10 11.03
C ALA A 89 -6.18 -10.72 11.35
N GLU A 90 -5.10 -9.98 11.05
CA GLU A 90 -3.72 -10.35 11.41
C GLU A 90 -3.58 -10.57 12.92
N HIS A 91 -4.18 -9.69 13.73
CA HIS A 91 -4.17 -9.82 15.18
C HIS A 91 -4.90 -11.08 15.63
N ALA A 92 -6.08 -11.37 15.09
CA ALA A 92 -6.84 -12.57 15.44
C ALA A 92 -6.06 -13.86 15.11
N VAL A 93 -5.44 -13.93 13.92
CA VAL A 93 -4.54 -15.04 13.55
C VAL A 93 -3.34 -15.12 14.49
N GLY A 94 -2.74 -13.98 14.85
CA GLY A 94 -1.63 -13.91 15.78
C GLY A 94 -1.99 -14.35 17.21
N VAL A 95 -3.23 -14.10 17.64
CA VAL A 95 -3.77 -14.61 18.92
C VAL A 95 -3.98 -16.12 18.84
N ALA A 96 -4.65 -16.62 17.79
CA ALA A 96 -4.88 -18.05 17.61
C ALA A 96 -3.57 -18.85 17.57
N ARG A 97 -2.56 -18.35 16.85
CA ARG A 97 -1.23 -18.96 16.81
C ARG A 97 -0.53 -18.96 18.17
N ARG A 98 -0.61 -17.86 18.94
CA ARG A 98 0.00 -17.77 20.28
C ARG A 98 -0.71 -18.65 21.31
N ALA A 99 -2.00 -18.92 21.11
CA ALA A 99 -2.77 -19.85 21.92
C ALA A 99 -2.47 -21.33 21.61
N GLY A 100 -1.57 -21.64 20.66
CA GLY A 100 -1.21 -23.01 20.31
C GLY A 100 -2.27 -23.75 19.49
N VAL A 101 -3.27 -23.04 18.98
CA VAL A 101 -4.35 -23.62 18.18
C VAL A 101 -3.84 -23.94 16.76
N PRO A 102 -4.26 -25.07 16.15
CA PRO A 102 -3.94 -25.37 14.75
C PRO A 102 -4.61 -24.36 13.81
N VAL A 103 -3.83 -23.36 13.38
CA VAL A 103 -4.28 -22.29 12.47
C VAL A 103 -4.07 -22.60 10.99
N GLY A 104 -3.45 -23.74 10.65
CA GLY A 104 -3.19 -24.14 9.26
C GLY A 104 -2.53 -23.02 8.43
N ASP A 105 -3.09 -22.74 7.25
CA ASP A 105 -2.59 -21.73 6.32
C ASP A 105 -3.00 -20.28 6.63
N LEU A 106 -3.74 -20.03 7.71
CA LEU A 106 -4.23 -18.68 8.05
C LEU A 106 -3.11 -17.62 8.14
N PRO A 107 -1.91 -17.90 8.69
CA PRO A 107 -0.82 -16.93 8.71
C PRO A 107 -0.32 -16.54 7.32
N SER A 108 -0.26 -17.50 6.37
CA SER A 108 0.16 -17.23 5.00
C SER A 108 -0.90 -16.40 4.26
N LEU A 109 -2.18 -16.69 4.49
CA LEU A 109 -3.31 -15.92 3.96
C LEU A 109 -3.32 -14.49 4.51
N ALA A 110 -3.03 -14.30 5.80
CA ALA A 110 -2.91 -12.97 6.40
C ALA A 110 -1.78 -12.15 5.73
N GLY A 111 -0.62 -12.76 5.48
CA GLY A 111 0.49 -12.10 4.76
C GLY A 111 0.16 -11.74 3.31
N ARG A 112 -0.55 -12.62 2.59
CA ARG A 112 -1.04 -12.34 1.24
C ARG A 112 -2.06 -11.21 1.23
N LEU A 113 -2.98 -11.21 2.19
CA LEU A 113 -3.98 -10.15 2.37
C LEU A 113 -3.33 -8.80 2.67
N HIS A 114 -2.31 -8.75 3.54
CA HIS A 114 -1.52 -7.56 3.81
C HIS A 114 -0.86 -7.00 2.54
N THR A 115 -0.28 -7.90 1.74
CA THR A 115 0.39 -7.53 0.48
C THR A 115 -0.62 -6.98 -0.53
N ALA A 116 -1.78 -7.62 -0.68
CA ALA A 116 -2.86 -7.15 -1.54
C ALA A 116 -3.40 -5.79 -1.07
N ALA A 117 -3.65 -5.62 0.23
CA ALA A 117 -4.07 -4.35 0.82
C ALA A 117 -3.05 -3.24 0.58
N SER A 118 -1.75 -3.53 0.70
CA SER A 118 -0.67 -2.60 0.39
C SER A 118 -0.63 -2.19 -1.08
N GLY A 119 -0.94 -3.12 -1.99
CA GLY A 119 -1.09 -2.85 -3.42
C GLY A 119 -2.24 -1.88 -3.70
N VAL A 120 -3.43 -2.17 -3.16
CA VAL A 120 -4.62 -1.31 -3.28
C VAL A 120 -4.36 0.06 -2.63
N ASP A 121 -3.70 0.10 -1.47
CA ASP A 121 -3.30 1.32 -0.76
C ASP A 121 -2.39 2.22 -1.62
N ALA A 122 -1.49 1.62 -2.39
CA ALA A 122 -0.63 2.35 -3.31
C ALA A 122 -1.43 2.94 -4.49
N VAL A 123 -2.40 2.20 -5.03
CA VAL A 123 -3.31 2.66 -6.09
C VAL A 123 -4.18 3.81 -5.60
N LEU A 124 -4.82 3.67 -4.43
CA LEU A 124 -5.64 4.73 -3.81
C LEU A 124 -4.85 6.01 -3.58
N ARG A 125 -3.60 5.91 -3.11
CA ARG A 125 -2.73 7.08 -2.94
C ARG A 125 -2.32 7.73 -4.26
N ALA A 126 -2.23 6.97 -5.35
CA ALA A 126 -1.96 7.50 -6.68
C ALA A 126 -3.20 8.17 -7.26
N GLY A 127 -4.36 7.49 -7.25
CA GLY A 127 -5.63 8.01 -7.77
C GLY A 127 -6.16 9.21 -7.00
N GLY A 128 -5.97 9.24 -5.67
CA GLY A 128 -6.34 10.38 -4.83
C GLY A 128 -5.61 11.68 -5.17
N ARG A 129 -4.43 11.63 -5.83
CA ARG A 129 -3.73 12.83 -6.31
C ARG A 129 -4.29 13.36 -7.62
N GLN A 130 -4.90 12.49 -8.41
CA GLN A 130 -5.46 12.80 -9.73
C GLN A 130 -6.95 13.14 -9.67
N GLY A 131 -7.57 13.08 -8.48
CA GLY A 131 -8.96 13.45 -8.27
C GLY A 131 -9.99 12.44 -8.79
N SER A 132 -9.56 11.35 -9.42
CA SER A 132 -10.42 10.28 -9.91
C SER A 132 -10.15 8.98 -9.14
N LEU A 133 -10.88 8.76 -8.04
CA LEU A 133 -11.05 7.37 -7.58
C LEU A 133 -12.09 6.71 -8.49
N GLY A 134 -11.69 5.64 -9.16
CA GLY A 134 -12.63 4.84 -9.93
C GLY A 134 -13.54 4.02 -9.03
N ASP A 135 -14.70 3.62 -9.53
CA ASP A 135 -15.58 2.68 -8.83
C ASP A 135 -14.88 1.33 -8.60
N GLN A 136 -13.96 0.95 -9.49
CA GLN A 136 -13.16 -0.27 -9.34
C GLN A 136 -12.28 -0.25 -8.08
N ASP A 137 -11.65 0.88 -7.76
CA ASP A 137 -10.81 1.01 -6.56
C ASP A 137 -11.63 0.86 -5.28
N ARG A 138 -12.89 1.31 -5.32
CA ARG A 138 -13.84 1.16 -4.21
C ARG A 138 -14.20 -0.30 -3.99
N VAL A 139 -14.53 -1.01 -5.08
CA VAL A 139 -14.84 -2.44 -5.06
C VAL A 139 -13.65 -3.24 -4.54
N ASP A 140 -12.43 -2.91 -4.94
CA ASP A 140 -11.24 -3.63 -4.48
C ASP A 140 -10.97 -3.41 -2.98
N CYS A 141 -11.19 -2.20 -2.45
CA CYS A 141 -11.15 -1.97 -1.00
C CYS A 141 -12.19 -2.81 -0.25
N ASP A 142 -13.42 -2.84 -0.76
CA ASP A 142 -14.53 -3.56 -0.12
C ASP A 142 -14.28 -5.08 -0.15
N ARG A 143 -13.68 -5.62 -1.22
CA ARG A 143 -13.21 -7.02 -1.29
C ARG A 143 -12.14 -7.34 -0.26
N ILE A 144 -11.16 -6.45 -0.05
CA ILE A 144 -10.13 -6.63 0.99
C ILE A 144 -10.76 -6.63 2.39
N VAL A 145 -11.72 -5.74 2.65
CA VAL A 145 -12.45 -5.70 3.93
C VAL A 145 -13.27 -6.97 4.18
N ALA A 146 -13.93 -7.49 3.14
CA ALA A 146 -14.66 -8.76 3.23
C ALA A 146 -13.71 -9.91 3.54
N ALA A 147 -12.63 -10.07 2.76
CA ALA A 147 -11.62 -11.11 2.99
C ALA A 147 -10.96 -11.02 4.38
N ALA A 148 -10.71 -9.82 4.89
CA ALA A 148 -10.23 -9.61 6.26
C ALA A 148 -11.23 -10.09 7.31
N SER A 149 -12.53 -9.85 7.08
CA SER A 149 -13.60 -10.27 7.99
C SER A 149 -13.76 -11.80 8.02
N ASP A 150 -13.65 -12.44 6.86
CA ASP A 150 -13.68 -13.91 6.74
C ASP A 150 -12.50 -14.55 7.46
N LEU A 151 -11.29 -14.03 7.21
CA LEU A 151 -10.06 -14.52 7.84
C LEU A 151 -10.06 -14.33 9.36
N ARG A 152 -10.58 -13.20 9.84
CA ARG A 152 -10.80 -12.97 11.27
C ARG A 152 -11.79 -13.98 11.84
N SER A 153 -12.91 -14.21 11.17
CA SER A 153 -13.95 -15.14 11.64
C SER A 153 -13.42 -16.57 11.71
N ALA A 154 -12.66 -16.99 10.70
CA ALA A 154 -11.98 -18.29 10.68
C ALA A 154 -10.99 -18.43 11.85
N ALA A 155 -10.16 -17.43 12.11
CA ALA A 155 -9.22 -17.44 13.24
C ALA A 155 -9.93 -17.51 14.60
N LEU A 156 -11.05 -16.79 14.75
CA LEU A 156 -11.87 -16.83 15.96
C LEU A 156 -12.61 -18.16 16.12
N SER A 157 -13.03 -18.81 15.03
CA SER A 157 -13.63 -20.15 15.10
C SER A 157 -12.62 -21.20 15.55
N SER A 158 -11.36 -21.13 15.09
CA SER A 158 -10.31 -22.05 15.55
C SER A 158 -10.03 -21.91 17.04
N LEU A 159 -10.18 -20.71 17.63
CA LEU A 159 -10.03 -20.51 19.08
C LEU A 159 -11.14 -21.16 19.92
N ARG A 160 -12.27 -21.54 19.31
CA ARG A 160 -13.42 -22.14 19.99
C ARG A 160 -13.47 -23.66 19.89
N SER A 161 -12.71 -24.23 18.95
CA SER A 161 -12.57 -25.69 18.75
C SER A 161 -11.46 -26.24 19.62
#